data_AF-A0A8S2FQM7-F1
#
_entry.id   AF-A0A8S2FQM7-F1
#
_cell.length_a   1.000
_cell.length_b   1.000
_cell.length_c   1.000
_cell.angle_alpha   90.00
_cell.angle_beta   90.00
_cell.angle_gamma   90.00
#
_symmetry.space_group_name_H-M   'P 1'
#
loop_
_entity.id
_entity.type
_entity.pdbx_description
1 polymer ?
#
loop_
_entity_poly.entity_id
_entity_poly.type
_entity_poly.pdbx_seq_one_letter_code
_entity_poly.pdbx_strand_id
1 'polypeptide(L)'
;FNIWIGIAFAATTCVWVCLSRIYLGMHTFLDIIAGTIYALFLVYLMFPYVDAIDQFQLNFALAPLLNFSIGILLIKFYPSPKQWSTARSDTTVILGSAFGLCSATTTMFKLGLLKKPLTPPIYSIIYPNYLHCLLRTVLGLILIFLTRQIVKNVVLRITCFIYGLDYRNPECKRLAKIEMPYYYLTYFAIGFNISFSCPVFFRAIGIGRDYSYTEI
;
A
#
# COMPACT_ATOMS: atom_id res chain seq x y z
N PHE A 1 -20.23 -17.40 8.11
CA PHE A 1 -19.97 -15.98 7.77
C PHE A 1 -21.22 -15.42 7.09
N ASN A 2 -21.76 -14.29 7.55
CA ASN A 2 -22.92 -13.68 6.89
C ASN A 2 -22.44 -12.84 5.70
N ILE A 3 -22.47 -13.44 4.51
CA ILE A 3 -22.13 -12.80 3.23
C ILE A 3 -22.82 -11.43 3.09
N TRP A 4 -24.06 -11.32 3.57
CA TRP A 4 -24.85 -10.10 3.61
C TRP A 4 -24.19 -8.93 4.37
N ILE A 5 -23.51 -9.20 5.48
CA ILE A 5 -22.82 -8.15 6.26
C ILE A 5 -21.61 -7.64 5.48
N GLY A 6 -20.85 -8.54 4.83
CA GLY A 6 -19.72 -8.16 4.00
C GLY A 6 -20.14 -7.31 2.80
N ILE A 7 -21.22 -7.71 2.11
CA ILE A 7 -21.80 -6.95 1.01
C ILE A 7 -22.30 -5.58 1.49
N ALA A 8 -23.00 -5.52 2.62
CA ALA A 8 -23.50 -4.27 3.18
C ALA A 8 -22.33 -3.30 3.47
N PHE A 9 -21.27 -3.77 4.12
CA PHE A 9 -20.10 -2.96 4.40
C PHE A 9 -19.39 -2.49 3.12
N ALA A 10 -19.20 -3.36 2.14
CA ALA A 10 -18.62 -3.01 0.85
C ALA A 10 -19.47 -1.96 0.11
N ALA A 11 -20.80 -2.12 0.12
CA ALA A 11 -21.72 -1.16 -0.49
C ALA A 11 -21.67 0.21 0.22
N THR A 12 -21.72 0.24 1.56
CA THR A 12 -21.67 1.48 2.33
C THR A 12 -20.35 2.22 2.09
N THR A 13 -19.22 1.52 2.11
CA THR A 13 -17.90 2.13 1.87
C THR A 13 -17.77 2.66 0.44
N CYS A 14 -18.26 1.92 -0.57
CA CYS A 14 -18.28 2.37 -1.96
C CYS A 14 -19.11 3.66 -2.11
N VAL A 15 -20.35 3.67 -1.58
CA VAL A 15 -21.23 4.83 -1.60
C VAL A 15 -20.57 6.03 -0.89
N TRP A 16 -19.94 5.81 0.27
CA TRP A 16 -19.24 6.86 1.01
C TRP A 16 -18.12 7.51 0.19
N VAL A 17 -17.30 6.71 -0.49
CA VAL A 17 -16.20 7.21 -1.34
C VAL A 17 -16.76 7.98 -2.55
N CYS A 18 -17.81 7.47 -3.20
CA CYS A 18 -18.47 8.14 -4.32
C CYS A 18 -19.05 9.50 -3.91
N LEU A 19 -19.79 9.55 -2.80
CA LEU A 19 -20.39 10.78 -2.28
C LEU A 19 -19.33 11.83 -1.91
N SER A 20 -18.20 11.42 -1.35
CA SER A 20 -17.08 12.33 -1.03
C SER A 20 -16.54 13.06 -2.27
N ARG A 21 -16.50 12.40 -3.43
CA ARG A 21 -16.02 13.00 -4.69
C ARG A 21 -17.01 14.02 -5.27
N ILE A 22 -18.31 13.75 -5.17
CA ILE A 22 -19.37 14.70 -5.55
C ILE A 22 -19.33 15.91 -4.63
N TYR A 23 -19.24 15.67 -3.31
CA TYR A 23 -19.24 16.72 -2.30
C TYR A 23 -18.07 17.71 -2.47
N LEU A 24 -16.88 17.21 -2.81
CA LEU A 24 -15.72 18.05 -3.11
C LEU A 24 -15.77 18.73 -4.50
N GLY A 25 -16.81 18.46 -5.30
CA GLY A 25 -17.00 19.06 -6.62
C GLY A 25 -15.96 18.65 -7.67
N MET A 26 -15.20 17.57 -7.43
CA MET A 26 -14.10 17.17 -8.32
C MET A 26 -14.55 16.27 -9.49
N HIS A 27 -15.72 15.62 -9.38
CA HIS A 27 -16.24 14.70 -10.38
C HIS A 27 -17.75 14.88 -10.57
N THR A 28 -18.23 14.67 -11.79
CA THR A 28 -19.66 14.65 -12.09
C THR A 28 -20.29 13.31 -11.70
N PHE A 29 -21.62 13.27 -11.58
CA PHE A 29 -22.34 12.02 -11.31
C PHE A 29 -22.09 10.96 -12.40
N LEU A 30 -21.97 11.39 -13.67
CA LEU A 30 -21.70 10.49 -14.79
C LEU A 30 -20.28 9.90 -14.71
N ASP A 31 -19.29 10.69 -14.30
CA ASP A 31 -17.91 10.20 -14.10
C ASP A 31 -17.85 9.09 -13.05
N ILE A 32 -18.67 9.19 -12.00
CA ILE A 32 -18.72 8.19 -10.93
C ILE A 32 -19.36 6.89 -11.42
N ILE A 33 -20.47 6.97 -12.17
CA ILE A 33 -21.10 5.78 -12.74
C ILE A 33 -20.13 5.08 -13.71
N ALA A 34 -19.55 5.84 -14.64
CA ALA A 34 -18.59 5.30 -15.60
C ALA A 34 -17.36 4.70 -14.90
N GLY A 35 -16.82 5.38 -13.89
CA GLY A 35 -15.68 4.90 -13.09
C GLY A 35 -16.01 3.63 -12.31
N THR A 36 -17.22 3.51 -11.76
CA THR A 36 -17.66 2.32 -11.01
C THR A 36 -17.82 1.12 -11.94
N ILE A 37 -18.46 1.30 -13.10
CA ILE A 37 -18.60 0.25 -14.12
C ILE A 37 -17.21 -0.21 -14.60
N TYR A 38 -16.31 0.74 -14.86
CA TYR A 38 -14.95 0.44 -15.29
C TYR A 38 -14.16 -0.33 -14.22
N ALA A 39 -14.29 0.03 -12.94
CA ALA A 39 -13.66 -0.69 -11.84
C ALA A 39 -14.20 -2.13 -11.72
N LEU A 40 -15.51 -2.32 -11.82
CA LEU A 40 -16.12 -3.66 -11.82
C LEU A 40 -15.64 -4.52 -12.99
N PHE A 41 -15.53 -3.92 -14.18
CA PHE A 41 -14.99 -4.59 -15.35
C PHE A 41 -13.53 -5.03 -15.14
N LEU A 42 -12.69 -4.16 -14.58
CA LEU A 42 -11.30 -4.50 -14.26
C LEU A 42 -11.19 -5.61 -13.21
N VAL A 43 -12.04 -5.58 -12.17
CA VAL A 43 -12.07 -6.64 -11.14
C VAL A 43 -12.47 -7.97 -11.79
N TYR A 44 -13.52 -7.99 -12.61
CA TYR A 44 -13.95 -9.19 -13.32
C TYR A 44 -12.83 -9.75 -14.23
N LEU A 45 -12.14 -8.88 -14.96
CA LEU A 45 -11.03 -9.28 -15.83
C LEU A 45 -9.83 -9.83 -15.04
N MET A 46 -9.50 -9.21 -13.89
CA MET A 46 -8.36 -9.61 -13.07
C MET A 46 -8.64 -10.84 -12.21
N PHE A 47 -9.90 -11.07 -11.83
CA PHE A 47 -10.31 -12.16 -10.94
C PHE A 47 -9.66 -13.53 -11.22
N PRO A 48 -9.66 -14.07 -12.47
CA PRO A 48 -9.04 -15.37 -12.74
C PRO A 48 -7.51 -15.37 -12.61
N TYR A 49 -6.86 -14.20 -12.65
CA TYR A 49 -5.40 -14.08 -12.61
C TYR A 49 -4.86 -13.83 -11.19
N VAL A 50 -5.71 -13.41 -10.24
CA VAL A 50 -5.27 -13.03 -8.88
C VAL A 50 -4.51 -14.16 -8.20
N ASP A 51 -5.05 -15.38 -8.20
CA ASP A 51 -4.42 -16.52 -7.53
C ASP A 51 -3.08 -16.91 -8.17
N ALA A 52 -2.98 -16.82 -9.50
CA ALA A 52 -1.75 -17.11 -10.23
C ALA A 52 -0.66 -16.06 -9.93
N ILE A 53 -1.04 -14.78 -9.86
CA ILE A 53 -0.13 -13.68 -9.52
C ILE A 53 0.39 -13.84 -8.09
N ASP A 54 -0.48 -14.15 -7.13
CA ASP A 54 -0.09 -14.32 -5.73
C ASP A 54 0.88 -15.50 -5.57
N GLN A 55 0.58 -16.65 -6.18
CA GLN A 55 1.48 -17.81 -6.17
C GLN A 55 2.82 -17.50 -6.83
N PHE A 56 2.83 -16.79 -7.96
CA PHE A 56 4.06 -16.36 -8.62
C PHE A 56 4.90 -15.46 -7.71
N GLN A 57 4.26 -14.49 -7.04
CA GLN A 57 4.91 -13.56 -6.15
C GLN A 57 5.54 -14.26 -4.93
N LEU A 58 4.84 -15.22 -4.33
CA LEU A 58 5.33 -15.95 -3.16
C LEU A 58 6.50 -16.91 -3.51
N ASN A 59 6.43 -17.59 -4.65
CA ASN A 59 7.44 -18.57 -5.06
C ASN A 59 8.73 -17.94 -5.60
N PHE A 60 8.65 -16.76 -6.21
CA PHE A 60 9.81 -16.18 -6.88
C PHE A 60 10.81 -15.56 -5.89
N ALA A 61 12.07 -16.03 -5.91
CA ALA A 61 13.12 -15.64 -4.96
C ALA A 61 13.43 -14.12 -4.98
N LEU A 62 13.36 -13.48 -6.14
CA LEU A 62 13.64 -12.06 -6.32
C LEU A 62 12.37 -11.19 -6.41
N ALA A 63 11.21 -11.68 -5.97
CA ALA A 63 9.95 -10.92 -6.10
C ALA A 63 9.97 -9.53 -5.44
N PRO A 64 10.59 -9.31 -4.27
CA PRO A 64 10.72 -7.97 -3.71
C PRO A 64 11.43 -6.98 -4.65
N LEU A 65 12.51 -7.42 -5.31
CA LEU A 65 13.27 -6.61 -6.26
C LEU A 65 12.50 -6.39 -7.57
N LEU A 66 11.78 -7.42 -8.02
CA LEU A 66 10.92 -7.36 -9.19
C LEU A 66 9.78 -6.35 -8.97
N ASN A 67 9.07 -6.43 -7.85
CA ASN A 67 8.00 -5.51 -7.46
C ASN A 67 8.50 -4.07 -7.41
N PHE A 68 9.68 -3.86 -6.82
CA PHE A 68 10.30 -2.54 -6.79
C PHE A 68 10.61 -2.00 -8.19
N SER A 69 11.18 -2.83 -9.06
CA SER A 69 11.53 -2.46 -10.44
C SER A 69 10.29 -2.18 -11.30
N ILE A 70 9.26 -3.02 -11.20
CA ILE A 70 7.98 -2.86 -11.89
C ILE A 70 7.32 -1.55 -11.47
N GLY A 71 7.28 -1.23 -10.17
CA GLY A 71 6.70 0.04 -9.70
C GLY A 71 7.39 1.27 -10.31
N ILE A 72 8.73 1.29 -10.37
CA ILE A 72 9.48 2.36 -11.03
C ILE A 72 9.14 2.45 -12.52
N LEU A 73 9.06 1.30 -13.19
CA LEU A 73 8.74 1.21 -14.61
C LEU A 73 7.34 1.76 -14.90
N LEU A 74 6.33 1.39 -14.11
CA LEU A 74 4.96 1.90 -14.23
C LEU A 74 4.92 3.42 -14.05
N ILE A 75 5.64 3.94 -13.06
CA ILE A 75 5.70 5.39 -12.78
C ILE A 75 6.39 6.16 -13.92
N LYS A 76 7.40 5.54 -14.54
CA LYS A 76 8.13 6.13 -15.68
C LYS A 76 7.28 6.17 -16.95
N PHE A 77 6.54 5.09 -17.22
CA PHE A 77 5.64 5.01 -18.37
C PHE A 77 4.28 5.68 -18.15
N TYR A 78 3.99 6.11 -16.92
CA TYR A 78 2.76 6.83 -16.61
C TYR A 78 2.68 8.14 -17.44
N PRO A 79 1.59 8.35 -18.20
CA PRO A 79 1.48 9.52 -19.06
C PRO A 79 1.51 10.80 -18.24
N SER A 80 2.40 11.73 -18.61
CA SER A 80 2.47 13.02 -17.95
C SER A 80 1.51 14.00 -18.64
N PRO A 81 0.47 14.51 -17.97
CA PRO A 81 -0.34 15.58 -18.52
C PRO A 81 0.52 16.84 -18.75
N LYS A 82 0.13 17.67 -19.73
CA LYS A 82 0.82 18.94 -20.06
C LYS A 82 0.76 19.96 -18.92
N GLN A 83 -0.24 19.84 -18.04
CA GLN A 83 -0.39 20.65 -16.84
C GLN A 83 -0.01 19.82 -15.61
N TRP A 84 0.63 20.45 -14.64
CA TRP A 84 0.94 19.81 -13.37
C TRP A 84 -0.38 19.42 -12.66
N SER A 85 -0.49 18.16 -12.27
CA SER A 85 -1.67 17.61 -11.60
C SER A 85 -1.25 16.67 -10.47
N THR A 86 -2.00 16.71 -9.37
CA THR A 86 -1.78 15.86 -8.19
C THR A 86 -2.04 14.38 -8.47
N ALA A 87 -2.80 14.06 -9.53
CA ALA A 87 -3.16 12.69 -9.88
C ALA A 87 -1.94 11.77 -10.06
N ARG A 88 -0.83 12.31 -10.58
CA ARG A 88 0.41 11.55 -10.77
C ARG A 88 1.13 11.25 -9.45
N SER A 89 1.08 12.19 -8.50
CA SER A 89 1.60 11.95 -7.15
C SER A 89 0.76 10.90 -6.44
N ASP A 90 -0.58 11.00 -6.52
CA ASP A 90 -1.50 10.06 -5.89
C ASP A 90 -1.31 8.62 -6.41
N THR A 91 -1.16 8.44 -7.72
CA THR A 91 -0.86 7.11 -8.29
C THR A 91 0.50 6.59 -7.85
N THR A 92 1.51 7.45 -7.74
CA THR A 92 2.85 7.08 -7.25
C THR A 92 2.80 6.60 -5.80
N VAL A 93 2.00 7.25 -4.95
CA VAL A 93 1.77 6.86 -3.55
C VAL A 93 1.10 5.49 -3.48
N ILE A 94 0.06 5.26 -4.29
CA ILE A 94 -0.68 3.99 -4.34
C ILE A 94 0.25 2.87 -4.81
N LEU A 95 0.97 3.05 -5.92
CA LEU A 95 1.91 2.06 -6.44
C LEU A 95 3.04 1.77 -5.44
N GLY A 96 3.62 2.81 -4.85
CA GLY A 96 4.68 2.67 -3.83
C GLY A 96 4.21 1.82 -2.66
N SER A 97 3.09 2.19 -2.04
CA SER A 97 2.54 1.45 -0.89
C SER A 97 2.12 0.02 -1.22
N ALA A 98 1.49 -0.22 -2.38
CA ALA A 98 1.08 -1.56 -2.81
C ALA A 98 2.27 -2.48 -3.08
N PHE A 99 3.27 -2.04 -3.87
CA PHE A 99 4.47 -2.84 -4.12
C PHE A 99 5.34 -3.01 -2.86
N GLY A 100 5.34 -2.03 -1.96
CA GLY A 100 5.97 -2.12 -0.64
C GLY A 100 5.33 -3.21 0.23
N LEU A 101 3.99 -3.27 0.26
CA LEU A 101 3.23 -4.33 0.92
C LEU A 101 3.55 -5.70 0.30
N CYS A 102 3.43 -5.85 -1.02
CA CYS A 102 3.70 -7.11 -1.73
C CYS A 102 5.12 -7.64 -1.49
N SER A 103 6.12 -6.75 -1.52
CA SER A 103 7.51 -7.11 -1.24
C SER A 103 7.72 -7.54 0.21
N ALA A 104 7.07 -6.87 1.18
CA ALA A 104 7.12 -7.27 2.58
C ALA A 104 6.43 -8.61 2.85
N THR A 105 5.26 -8.86 2.28
CA THR A 105 4.54 -10.14 2.39
C THR A 105 5.40 -11.29 1.87
N THR A 106 6.05 -11.11 0.73
CA THR A 106 6.96 -12.13 0.17
C THR A 106 8.15 -12.39 1.10
N THR A 107 8.75 -11.33 1.65
CA THR A 107 9.87 -11.45 2.60
C THR A 107 9.45 -12.16 3.88
N MET A 108 8.28 -11.83 4.42
CA MET A 108 7.71 -12.50 5.59
C MET A 108 7.43 -13.98 5.35
N PHE A 109 6.90 -14.33 4.17
CA PHE A 109 6.66 -15.72 3.77
C PHE A 109 7.98 -16.50 3.70
N LYS A 110 9.02 -15.92 3.09
CA LYS A 110 10.35 -16.55 3.00
C LYS A 110 11.04 -16.74 4.34
N LEU A 111 10.80 -15.83 5.28
CA LEU A 111 11.30 -15.95 6.67
C LEU A 111 10.49 -16.94 7.51
N GLY A 112 9.47 -17.59 6.93
CA GLY A 112 8.60 -18.55 7.63
C GLY A 112 7.69 -17.90 8.68
N LEU A 113 7.55 -16.57 8.65
CA LEU A 113 6.69 -15.81 9.56
C LEU A 113 5.22 -15.83 9.12
N LEU A 114 4.99 -15.96 7.81
CA LEU A 114 3.67 -16.19 7.20
C LEU A 114 3.57 -17.65 6.75
N LYS A 115 2.48 -18.32 7.10
CA LYS A 115 2.18 -19.69 6.66
C LYS A 115 0.81 -19.72 6.01
N LYS A 116 0.75 -20.27 4.81
CA LYS A 116 -0.51 -20.53 4.12
C LYS A 116 -1.34 -21.51 4.95
N PRO A 117 -2.63 -21.23 5.23
CA PRO A 117 -3.48 -22.16 5.95
C PRO A 117 -3.63 -23.46 5.15
N LEU A 118 -3.47 -24.61 5.84
CA LEU A 118 -3.56 -25.95 5.25
C LEU A 118 -5.00 -26.38 4.93
N THR A 119 -6.00 -25.70 5.49
CA THR A 119 -7.43 -26.01 5.35
C THR A 119 -8.24 -24.76 5.03
N PRO A 120 -9.29 -24.85 4.20
CA PRO A 120 -10.17 -23.72 3.90
C PRO A 120 -10.90 -23.25 5.17
N PRO A 121 -11.24 -21.96 5.30
CA PRO A 121 -11.37 -21.39 6.62
C PRO A 121 -12.76 -21.52 7.24
N ILE A 122 -12.80 -22.09 8.45
CA ILE A 122 -13.80 -21.77 9.47
C ILE A 122 -13.13 -20.77 10.41
N TYR A 123 -13.29 -19.47 10.14
CA TYR A 123 -12.75 -18.43 11.02
C TYR A 123 -13.61 -18.31 12.28
N SER A 124 -13.02 -18.60 13.46
CA SER A 124 -13.61 -18.20 14.74
C SER A 124 -13.29 -16.73 15.01
N ILE A 125 -14.32 -15.95 15.38
CA ILE A 125 -14.13 -14.55 15.77
C ILE A 125 -13.45 -14.55 17.14
N ILE A 126 -12.15 -14.34 17.16
CA ILE A 126 -11.40 -14.14 18.40
C ILE A 126 -11.64 -12.70 18.83
N TYR A 127 -12.26 -12.52 20.00
CA TYR A 127 -12.45 -11.18 20.56
C TYR A 127 -11.10 -10.54 20.86
N PRO A 128 -10.80 -9.35 20.28
CA PRO A 128 -9.52 -8.70 20.50
C PRO A 128 -9.46 -8.14 21.92
N ASN A 129 -8.30 -8.28 22.56
CA ASN A 129 -8.01 -7.55 23.77
C ASN A 129 -7.83 -6.06 23.42
N TYR A 130 -8.77 -5.21 23.85
CA TYR A 130 -8.82 -3.78 23.49
C TYR A 130 -7.52 -3.04 23.84
N LEU A 131 -6.85 -3.40 24.94
CA LEU A 131 -5.60 -2.79 25.36
C LEU A 131 -4.47 -3.09 24.36
N HIS A 132 -4.37 -4.34 23.91
CA HIS A 132 -3.37 -4.75 22.91
C HIS A 132 -3.66 -4.10 21.55
N CYS A 133 -4.93 -3.94 21.19
CA CYS A 133 -5.33 -3.23 19.98
C CYS A 133 -4.87 -1.77 20.02
N LEU A 134 -5.20 -1.06 21.11
CA LEU A 134 -4.83 0.35 21.28
C LEU A 134 -3.31 0.55 21.28
N LEU A 135 -2.57 -0.31 21.99
CA LEU A 135 -1.11 -0.20 22.03
C LEU A 135 -0.48 -0.44 20.65
N ARG A 136 -0.97 -1.43 19.90
CA ARG A 136 -0.52 -1.69 18.51
C ARG A 136 -0.82 -0.50 17.61
N THR A 137 -1.99 0.12 17.73
CA THR A 137 -2.34 1.30 16.94
C THR A 137 -1.39 2.46 17.24
N VAL A 138 -1.15 2.78 18.52
CA VAL A 138 -0.26 3.89 18.90
C VAL A 138 1.18 3.62 18.46
N LEU A 139 1.73 2.44 18.78
CA LEU A 139 3.10 2.08 18.40
C LEU A 139 3.26 2.00 16.88
N GLY A 140 2.29 1.43 16.17
CA GLY A 140 2.28 1.37 14.71
C GLY A 140 2.29 2.76 14.09
N LEU A 141 1.46 3.70 14.58
CA LEU A 141 1.45 5.08 14.12
C LEU A 141 2.80 5.78 14.35
N ILE A 142 3.43 5.55 15.50
CA ILE A 142 4.76 6.11 15.79
C ILE A 142 5.79 5.57 14.80
N LEU A 143 5.83 4.25 14.58
CA LEU A 143 6.76 3.62 13.63
C LEU A 143 6.56 4.13 12.20
N ILE A 144 5.31 4.24 11.75
CA ILE A 144 4.97 4.78 10.42
C ILE A 144 5.40 6.24 10.30
N PHE A 145 5.17 7.05 11.34
CA PHE A 145 5.57 8.45 11.32
C PHE A 145 7.09 8.60 11.27
N LEU A 146 7.82 7.85 12.10
CA LEU A 146 9.29 7.85 12.13
C LEU A 146 9.88 7.42 10.79
N THR A 147 9.40 6.31 10.22
CA THR A 147 9.87 5.81 8.92
C THR A 147 9.58 6.81 7.81
N ARG A 148 8.39 7.40 7.79
CA ARG A 148 8.06 8.48 6.86
C ARG A 148 9.05 9.63 7.00
N GLN A 149 9.33 10.12 8.20
CA GLN A 149 10.25 11.26 8.38
C GLN A 149 11.69 10.92 7.98
N ILE A 150 12.20 9.76 8.37
CA ILE A 150 13.57 9.33 8.06
C ILE A 150 13.72 9.15 6.55
N VAL A 151 12.88 8.33 5.92
CA VAL A 151 13.00 8.01 4.50
C VAL A 151 12.80 9.26 3.65
N LYS A 152 11.79 10.07 3.98
CA LYS A 152 11.54 11.35 3.30
C LYS A 152 12.78 12.24 3.28
N ASN A 153 13.43 12.41 4.43
CA ASN A 153 14.60 13.28 4.55
C ASN A 153 15.83 12.68 3.86
N VAL A 154 16.05 11.37 4.01
CA VAL A 154 17.18 10.66 3.40
C VAL A 154 17.07 10.69 1.87
N VAL A 155 15.91 10.33 1.33
CA VAL A 155 15.68 10.31 -0.12
C VAL A 155 15.82 11.72 -0.70
N LEU A 156 15.24 12.73 -0.05
CA LEU A 156 15.39 14.12 -0.49
C LEU A 156 16.86 14.54 -0.56
N ARG A 157 17.64 14.25 0.49
CA ARG A 157 19.08 14.59 0.51
C ARG A 157 19.86 13.87 -0.58
N ILE A 158 19.63 12.57 -0.77
CA ILE A 158 20.30 11.76 -1.79
C ILE A 158 19.95 12.29 -3.19
N THR A 159 18.67 12.53 -3.47
CA THR A 159 18.24 13.01 -4.77
C THR A 159 18.78 14.42 -5.06
N CYS A 160 18.74 15.33 -4.08
CA CYS A 160 19.35 16.67 -4.22
C CYS A 160 20.87 16.59 -4.45
N PHE A 161 21.57 15.70 -3.75
CA PHE A 161 23.00 15.49 -3.92
C PHE A 161 23.34 14.98 -5.32
N ILE A 162 22.60 13.99 -5.84
CA ILE A 162 22.82 13.43 -7.19
C ILE A 162 22.63 14.49 -8.28
N TYR A 163 21.65 15.39 -8.12
CA TYR A 163 21.37 16.44 -9.10
C TYR A 163 22.13 17.76 -8.85
N GLY A 164 22.98 17.83 -7.81
CA GLY A 164 23.73 19.04 -7.47
C GLY A 164 22.85 20.24 -7.09
N LEU A 165 21.66 19.99 -6.55
CA LEU A 165 20.67 21.01 -6.20
C LEU A 165 20.65 21.28 -4.70
N ASP A 166 20.42 22.55 -4.32
CA ASP A 166 20.28 22.92 -2.92
C ASP A 166 18.99 22.36 -2.31
N TYR A 167 19.14 21.51 -1.28
CA TYR A 167 18.03 20.89 -0.54
C TYR A 167 17.09 21.91 0.13
N ARG A 168 17.58 23.15 0.30
CA ARG A 168 16.90 24.26 0.99
C ARG A 168 15.92 25.00 0.08
N ASN A 169 16.05 24.87 -1.25
CA ASN A 169 15.17 25.53 -2.20
C ASN A 169 13.84 24.77 -2.38
N PRO A 170 12.67 25.38 -2.10
CA PRO A 170 11.37 24.73 -2.22
C PRO A 170 10.99 24.41 -3.67
N GLU A 171 11.46 25.24 -4.62
CA GLU A 171 11.30 25.04 -6.07
C GLU A 171 11.88 23.70 -6.54
N CYS A 172 13.03 23.29 -5.97
CA CYS A 172 13.68 22.04 -6.33
C CYS A 172 12.82 20.81 -5.98
N LYS A 173 12.00 20.90 -4.91
CA LYS A 173 11.12 19.81 -4.48
C LYS A 173 9.96 19.57 -5.45
N ARG A 174 9.61 20.56 -6.27
CA ARG A 174 8.53 20.50 -7.26
C ARG A 174 8.98 20.01 -8.63
N LEU A 175 10.29 19.79 -8.82
CA LEU A 175 10.80 19.18 -10.05
C LEU A 175 10.33 17.73 -10.10
N ALA A 176 9.61 17.35 -11.15
CA ALA A 176 9.11 15.98 -11.33
C ALA A 176 10.24 14.92 -11.26
N LYS A 177 11.47 15.28 -11.62
CA LYS A 177 12.64 14.38 -11.48
C LYS A 177 12.97 14.04 -10.02
N ILE A 178 12.64 14.92 -9.08
CA ILE A 178 12.90 14.77 -7.64
C ILE A 178 11.65 14.30 -6.91
N GLU A 179 10.50 14.87 -7.27
CA GLU A 179 9.20 14.59 -6.66
C GLU A 179 8.84 13.09 -6.75
N MET A 180 9.01 12.50 -7.92
CA MET A 180 8.59 11.13 -8.20
C MET A 180 9.37 10.05 -7.41
N PRO A 181 10.73 10.03 -7.41
CA PRO A 181 11.48 9.08 -6.59
C PRO A 181 11.27 9.31 -5.09
N TYR A 182 11.11 10.58 -4.69
CA TYR A 182 10.80 10.97 -3.32
C TYR A 182 9.49 10.36 -2.82
N TYR A 183 8.40 10.49 -3.58
CA TYR A 183 7.12 9.91 -3.21
C TYR A 183 7.19 8.38 -3.25
N TYR A 184 7.67 7.81 -4.35
CA TYR A 184 7.70 6.36 -4.52
C TYR A 184 8.47 5.64 -3.40
N LEU A 185 9.71 6.06 -3.12
CA LEU A 185 10.56 5.41 -2.11
C LEU A 185 10.01 5.56 -0.70
N THR A 186 9.46 6.74 -0.37
CA THR A 186 8.87 6.98 0.95
C THR A 186 7.68 6.05 1.20
N TYR A 187 6.76 5.96 0.24
CA TYR A 187 5.56 5.14 0.42
C TYR A 187 5.81 3.65 0.22
N PHE A 188 6.80 3.27 -0.59
CA PHE A 188 7.32 1.90 -0.64
C PHE A 188 7.86 1.46 0.71
N ALA A 189 8.71 2.28 1.34
CA ALA A 189 9.23 1.99 2.67
C ALA A 189 8.13 1.92 3.74
N ILE A 190 7.11 2.79 3.66
CA ILE A 190 5.95 2.74 4.56
C ILE A 190 5.18 1.44 4.39
N GLY A 191 4.84 1.05 3.16
CA GLY A 191 4.13 -0.21 2.87
C GLY A 191 4.92 -1.43 3.35
N PHE A 192 6.24 -1.41 3.15
CA PHE A 192 7.13 -2.44 3.65
C PHE A 192 7.17 -2.46 5.19
N ASN A 193 7.26 -1.30 5.84
CA ASN A 193 7.35 -1.19 7.28
C ASN A 193 6.08 -1.69 7.99
N ILE A 194 4.90 -1.31 7.48
CA ILE A 194 3.61 -1.74 8.02
C ILE A 194 3.50 -3.26 8.03
N SER A 195 3.99 -3.90 6.97
CA SER A 195 3.73 -5.32 6.71
C SER A 195 4.87 -6.22 7.19
N PHE A 196 6.09 -5.69 7.35
CA PHE A 196 7.23 -6.45 7.85
C PHE A 196 7.69 -5.97 9.23
N SER A 197 8.05 -4.69 9.37
CA SER A 197 8.71 -4.18 10.57
C SER A 197 7.77 -4.09 11.78
N CYS A 198 6.56 -3.53 11.61
CA CYS A 198 5.55 -3.45 12.66
C CYS A 198 5.22 -4.82 13.27
N PRO A 199 4.85 -5.84 12.48
CA PRO A 199 4.52 -7.16 13.03
C PRO A 199 5.72 -7.86 13.69
N VAL A 200 6.93 -7.73 13.13
CA VAL A 200 8.16 -8.26 13.77
C VAL A 200 8.42 -7.56 15.11
N PHE A 201 8.27 -6.24 15.17
CA PHE A 201 8.45 -5.46 16.39
C PHE A 201 7.40 -5.80 17.46
N PHE A 202 6.12 -5.94 17.08
CA PHE A 202 5.07 -6.35 18.01
C PHE A 202 5.31 -7.77 18.54
N ARG A 203 5.84 -8.67 17.71
CA ARG A 203 6.24 -10.02 18.15
C ARG A 203 7.38 -9.97 19.16
N ALA A 204 8.38 -9.11 18.95
CA ALA A 204 9.51 -8.94 19.88
C ALA A 204 9.06 -8.43 21.26
N ILE A 205 8.02 -7.58 21.31
CA ILE A 205 7.46 -7.04 22.57
C ILE A 205 6.45 -8.02 23.21
N GLY A 206 6.11 -9.14 22.56
CA GLY A 206 5.13 -10.09 23.07
C GLY A 206 3.67 -9.66 22.89
N ILE A 207 3.44 -8.62 22.08
CA ILE A 207 2.12 -8.06 21.74
C ILE A 207 1.79 -8.46 20.30
N GLY A 208 2.43 -9.49 19.74
CA GLY A 208 2.16 -10.00 18.39
C GLY A 208 0.76 -10.63 18.30
N ARG A 209 0.13 -10.58 17.12
CA ARG A 209 -1.05 -11.41 16.84
C ARG A 209 -0.54 -12.80 16.47
N ASP A 210 -1.17 -13.86 16.96
CA ASP A 210 -0.80 -15.22 16.53
C ASP A 210 -1.17 -15.40 15.05
N TYR A 211 -0.15 -15.48 14.20
CA TYR A 211 -0.27 -15.68 12.75
C TYR A 211 -0.62 -17.13 12.38
N SER A 212 -0.70 -18.03 13.36
CA SER A 212 -0.85 -19.48 13.18
C SER A 212 -2.11 -19.91 12.41
N TYR A 213 -3.10 -19.03 12.23
CA TYR A 213 -4.42 -19.40 11.68
C TYR A 213 -4.98 -18.49 10.59
N THR A 214 -4.36 -17.36 10.21
CA THR A 214 -5.13 -16.29 9.52
C THR A 214 -4.51 -15.54 8.35
N GLU A 215 -3.35 -15.89 7.80
CA GLU A 215 -2.74 -15.03 6.75
C GLU A 215 -2.12 -15.83 5.60
N ILE A 216 -2.96 -16.17 4.62
CA ILE A 216 -2.85 -15.97 3.14
C ILE A 216 -4.24 -16.30 2.57
#